data_AF-A0A8J7FLC6-F1
#
_entry.id   AF-A0A8J7FLC6-F1
#
_cell.length_a   1.000
_cell.length_b   1.000
_cell.length_c   1.000
_cell.angle_alpha   90.00
_cell.angle_beta   90.00
_cell.angle_gamma   90.00
#
_symmetry.space_group_name_H-M   'P 1'
#
loop_
_entity.id
_entity.type
_entity.pdbx_description
1 polymer ?
#
loop_
_entity_poly.entity_id
_entity_poly.type
_entity_poly.pdbx_seq_one_letter_code
_entity_poly.pdbx_strand_id
1 'polypeptide(L)'
;MKLIPPDIPAATTPAPPLPAMPPLLKKLFLAGTALTVFLFAMVFAPSSRGYGGPGGWGEGILYLIGAALSAGIVIWSFICWLVYRSLHTQERGKRIGITLLFFLLPPILLAGSIGWDWVKGYPGRTETKADAPTSATLAGVVFPAGSKLEYEQDGQFGRVLVGATARKPLAFGTLQVTGIRLTDPPDERHLRLSLPAPQTIDGWNCSEQQHVDVSNNNGVITLDYCSLSGQTIADSIWPPGTLVESSADGWSVYASTLIDPSSAETCAHPSIVAGVPYVQVQATYDKTRQKLSIDYGTPCTGKPAQ
;
A
#
# COMPACT_ATOMS: atom_id res chain seq x y z
N MET A 1 -54.70 -46.05 67.64
CA MET A 1 -54.22 -44.69 67.32
C MET A 1 -52.69 -44.70 67.36
N LYS A 2 -52.03 -44.63 66.20
CA LYS A 2 -50.57 -44.55 66.08
C LYS A 2 -50.21 -43.08 65.85
N LEU A 3 -49.52 -42.48 66.81
CA LEU A 3 -48.98 -41.13 66.71
C LEU A 3 -47.80 -41.13 65.72
N ILE A 4 -47.89 -40.29 64.69
CA ILE A 4 -46.81 -40.00 63.75
C ILE A 4 -45.91 -38.94 64.41
N PRO A 5 -44.60 -39.17 64.59
CA PRO A 5 -43.69 -38.13 65.05
C PRO A 5 -43.39 -37.11 63.94
N PRO A 6 -43.14 -35.84 64.28
CA PRO A 6 -42.98 -34.76 63.32
C PRO A 6 -41.66 -34.84 62.53
N ASP A 7 -41.73 -34.40 61.27
CA ASP A 7 -40.61 -34.27 60.34
C ASP A 7 -39.47 -33.43 60.92
N ILE A 8 -38.27 -34.01 60.90
CA ILE A 8 -37.01 -33.32 61.21
C ILE A 8 -36.66 -32.45 59.99
N PRO A 9 -36.38 -31.15 60.16
CA PRO A 9 -35.99 -30.30 59.04
C PRO A 9 -34.65 -30.78 58.47
N ALA A 10 -34.63 -31.05 57.16
CA ALA A 10 -33.42 -31.41 56.43
C ALA A 10 -32.36 -30.33 56.64
N ALA A 11 -31.25 -30.71 57.26
CA ALA A 11 -30.08 -29.86 57.41
C ALA A 11 -29.50 -29.56 56.02
N THR A 12 -29.74 -28.34 55.53
CA THR A 12 -29.12 -27.81 54.31
C THR A 12 -27.61 -27.72 54.55
N THR A 13 -26.88 -28.71 54.05
CA THR A 13 -25.42 -28.74 54.16
C THR A 13 -24.87 -27.60 53.30
N PRO A 14 -24.10 -26.66 53.85
CA PRO A 14 -23.54 -25.56 53.07
C PRO A 14 -22.59 -26.15 52.00
N ALA A 15 -22.76 -25.69 50.76
CA ALA A 15 -21.92 -26.10 49.64
C ALA A 15 -20.44 -25.88 49.99
N PRO A 16 -19.55 -26.85 49.70
CA PRO A 16 -18.15 -26.74 50.04
C PRO A 16 -17.53 -25.50 49.37
N PRO A 17 -16.63 -24.78 50.07
CA PRO A 17 -15.98 -23.58 49.54
C PRO A 17 -15.22 -23.93 48.27
N LEU A 18 -15.35 -23.05 47.27
CA LEU A 18 -14.72 -23.22 45.97
C LEU A 18 -13.21 -23.44 46.11
N PRO A 19 -12.63 -24.43 45.40
CA PRO A 19 -11.20 -24.69 45.49
C PRO A 19 -10.43 -23.47 45.01
N ALA A 20 -9.65 -22.89 45.93
CA ALA A 20 -8.77 -21.77 45.64
C ALA A 20 -7.80 -22.16 44.53
N MET A 21 -7.53 -21.20 43.63
CA MET A 21 -6.57 -21.39 42.55
C MET A 21 -5.20 -21.78 43.15
N PRO A 22 -4.50 -22.79 42.60
CA PRO A 22 -3.18 -23.15 43.09
C PRO A 22 -2.27 -21.91 43.06
N PRO A 23 -1.47 -21.68 44.11
CA PRO A 23 -0.67 -20.45 44.23
C PRO A 23 0.30 -20.28 43.05
N LEU A 24 0.76 -21.37 42.46
CA LEU A 24 1.64 -21.39 41.30
C LEU A 24 0.92 -20.92 40.02
N LEU A 25 -0.35 -21.30 39.85
CA LEU A 25 -1.17 -20.89 38.71
C LEU A 25 -1.57 -19.41 38.81
N LYS A 26 -1.86 -18.95 40.03
CA LYS A 26 -2.10 -17.52 40.31
C LYS A 26 -0.87 -16.66 39.97
N LYS A 27 0.34 -17.14 40.33
CA LYS A 27 1.60 -16.48 39.98
C LYS A 27 1.85 -16.45 38.48
N LEU A 28 1.64 -17.57 37.77
CA LEU A 28 1.79 -17.63 36.31
C LEU A 28 0.80 -16.72 35.57
N PHE A 29 -0.45 -16.67 36.04
CA PHE A 29 -1.47 -15.78 35.49
C PHE A 29 -1.13 -14.30 35.70
N LEU A 30 -0.73 -13.92 36.92
CA LEU A 30 -0.28 -12.56 37.22
C LEU A 30 0.99 -12.20 36.43
N ALA A 31 1.95 -13.11 36.34
CA ALA A 31 3.19 -12.89 35.58
C ALA A 31 2.92 -12.76 34.08
N GLY A 32 2.04 -13.60 33.52
CA GLY A 32 1.62 -13.52 32.13
C GLY A 32 0.93 -12.20 31.82
N THR A 33 -0.05 -11.82 32.66
CA THR A 33 -0.78 -10.54 32.53
C THR A 33 0.19 -9.35 32.64
N ALA A 34 1.07 -9.35 33.65
CA ALA A 34 2.07 -8.31 33.85
C ALA A 34 3.08 -8.24 32.71
N LEU A 35 3.52 -9.37 32.17
CA LEU A 35 4.41 -9.43 31.01
C LEU A 35 3.72 -8.85 29.77
N THR A 36 2.45 -9.17 29.51
CA THR A 36 1.70 -8.56 28.41
C THR A 36 1.50 -7.06 28.60
N VAL A 37 1.18 -6.60 29.80
CA VAL A 37 1.07 -5.16 30.12
C VAL A 37 2.43 -4.46 29.96
N PHE A 38 3.53 -5.12 30.35
CA PHE A 38 4.88 -4.59 30.22
C PHE A 38 5.36 -4.56 28.77
N LEU A 39 5.11 -5.61 27.98
CA LEU A 39 5.39 -5.64 26.54
C LEU A 39 4.55 -4.61 25.80
N PHE A 40 3.28 -4.43 26.18
CA PHE A 40 2.45 -3.33 25.71
C PHE A 40 3.07 -1.97 26.05
N ALA A 41 3.48 -1.77 27.31
CA ALA A 41 4.16 -0.55 27.74
C ALA A 41 5.52 -0.35 27.06
N MET A 42 6.22 -1.39 26.58
CA MET A 42 7.50 -1.26 25.85
C MET A 42 7.32 -0.98 24.36
N VAL A 43 6.32 -1.58 23.71
CA VAL A 43 5.98 -1.29 22.31
C VAL A 43 5.40 0.12 22.16
N PHE A 44 4.71 0.61 23.20
CA PHE A 44 4.05 1.92 23.21
C PHE A 44 4.69 2.94 24.17
N ALA A 45 5.77 2.58 24.88
CA ALA A 45 6.63 3.57 25.51
C ALA A 45 7.12 4.45 24.37
N PRO A 46 6.82 5.75 24.40
CA PRO A 46 7.04 6.59 23.25
C PRO A 46 8.50 6.45 22.86
N SER A 47 8.75 6.06 21.61
CA SER A 47 9.91 6.54 20.89
C SER A 47 9.76 8.05 20.79
N SER A 48 9.92 8.75 21.92
CA SER A 48 9.98 10.20 22.10
C SER A 48 11.31 10.72 21.56
N ARG A 49 11.63 10.29 20.34
CA ARG A 49 12.69 10.83 19.51
C ARG A 49 12.09 11.16 18.15
N GLY A 50 11.40 12.30 18.08
CA GLY A 50 11.63 13.19 16.96
C GLY A 50 10.48 13.61 16.04
N TYR A 51 9.21 13.26 16.27
CA TYR A 51 8.11 13.86 15.51
C TYR A 51 7.05 14.45 16.45
N GLY A 52 6.85 15.76 16.32
CA GLY A 52 6.25 16.61 17.34
C GLY A 52 4.73 16.60 17.43
N GLY A 53 4.27 17.06 18.60
CA GLY A 53 2.93 17.58 18.84
C GLY A 53 1.96 16.59 19.49
N PRO A 54 1.53 16.79 20.76
CA PRO A 54 0.39 16.06 21.31
C PRO A 54 -0.88 16.57 20.61
N GLY A 55 -1.49 15.76 19.74
CA GLY A 55 -2.78 16.15 19.13
C GLY A 55 -3.14 15.59 17.76
N GLY A 56 -2.35 14.70 17.18
CA GLY A 56 -2.73 14.03 15.93
C GLY A 56 -3.77 12.93 16.16
N TRP A 57 -4.81 12.85 15.32
CA TRP A 57 -5.78 11.74 15.31
C TRP A 57 -5.11 10.35 15.23
N GLY A 58 -3.92 10.27 14.64
CA GLY A 58 -3.11 9.06 14.58
C GLY A 58 -2.64 8.55 15.97
N GLU A 59 -2.32 9.45 16.91
CA GLU A 59 -1.96 9.05 18.27
C GLU A 59 -3.18 8.52 19.04
N GLY A 60 -4.34 9.17 18.87
CA GLY A 60 -5.60 8.75 19.47
C GLY A 60 -6.07 7.36 19.04
N ILE A 61 -5.89 7.03 17.75
CA ILE A 61 -6.21 5.70 17.21
C ILE A 61 -5.35 4.62 17.84
N LEU A 62 -4.05 4.88 18.07
CA LEU A 62 -3.14 3.94 18.71
C LEU A 62 -3.55 3.66 20.17
N TYR A 63 -3.95 4.68 20.93
CA TYR A 63 -4.47 4.48 22.29
C TYR A 63 -5.78 3.68 22.30
N LEU A 64 -6.68 3.91 21.35
CA LEU A 64 -7.93 3.14 21.21
C LEU A 64 -7.66 1.67 20.88
N ILE A 65 -6.75 1.40 19.93
CA ILE A 65 -6.32 0.03 19.60
C ILE A 65 -5.70 -0.64 20.83
N GLY A 66 -4.85 0.07 21.56
CA GLY A 66 -4.24 -0.44 22.78
C GLY A 66 -5.24 -0.72 23.91
N ALA A 67 -6.21 0.16 24.11
CA ALA A 67 -7.31 -0.04 25.06
C ALA A 67 -8.17 -1.26 24.67
N ALA A 68 -8.47 -1.43 23.37
CA ALA A 68 -9.21 -2.58 22.86
C ALA A 68 -8.44 -3.90 23.07
N LEU A 69 -7.13 -3.91 22.80
CA LEU A 69 -6.27 -5.09 23.00
C LEU A 69 -6.16 -5.47 24.48
N SER A 70 -5.95 -4.48 25.36
CA SER A 70 -5.86 -4.71 26.81
C SER A 70 -7.19 -5.21 27.39
N ALA A 71 -8.33 -4.61 27.01
CA ALA A 71 -9.65 -5.12 27.36
C ALA A 71 -9.86 -6.55 26.85
N GLY A 72 -9.48 -6.83 25.60
CA GLY A 72 -9.53 -8.16 25.01
C GLY A 72 -8.73 -9.20 25.79
N ILE A 73 -7.51 -8.87 26.22
CA ILE A 73 -6.67 -9.75 27.05
C ILE A 73 -7.34 -10.03 28.40
N VAL A 74 -7.89 -9.01 29.07
CA VAL A 74 -8.56 -9.18 30.37
C VAL A 74 -9.78 -10.10 30.22
N ILE A 75 -10.61 -9.87 29.21
CA ILE A 75 -11.78 -10.68 28.90
C ILE A 75 -11.37 -12.13 28.59
N TRP A 76 -10.36 -12.33 27.74
CA TRP A 76 -9.88 -13.67 27.36
C TRP A 76 -9.29 -14.43 28.55
N SER A 77 -8.56 -13.72 29.41
CA SER A 77 -7.98 -14.27 30.63
C SER A 77 -9.06 -14.70 31.63
N PHE A 78 -10.15 -13.94 31.73
CA PHE A 78 -11.34 -14.33 32.52
C PHE A 78 -12.04 -15.56 31.94
N ILE A 79 -12.17 -15.66 30.61
CA ILE A 79 -12.73 -16.85 29.94
C ILE A 79 -11.85 -18.08 30.22
N CYS A 80 -10.52 -17.95 30.11
CA CYS A 80 -9.58 -19.03 30.43
C CYS A 80 -9.72 -19.50 31.89
N TRP A 81 -9.98 -18.57 32.81
CA TRP A 81 -10.27 -18.90 34.21
C TRP A 81 -11.56 -19.71 34.37
N LEU A 82 -12.63 -19.32 33.68
CA LEU A 82 -13.89 -20.07 33.68
C LEU A 82 -13.70 -21.49 33.11
N VAL A 83 -12.96 -21.64 32.01
CA VAL A 83 -12.61 -22.94 31.42
C VAL A 83 -11.78 -23.78 32.39
N TYR A 84 -10.78 -23.19 33.03
CA TYR A 84 -10.03 -23.88 34.08
C TYR A 84 -10.96 -24.33 35.21
N ARG A 85 -11.93 -23.50 35.62
CA ARG A 85 -12.88 -23.83 36.69
C ARG A 85 -13.88 -24.91 36.30
N SER A 86 -14.39 -24.92 35.07
CA SER A 86 -15.33 -25.95 34.61
C SER A 86 -14.69 -27.34 34.58
N LEU A 87 -13.38 -27.42 34.28
CA LEU A 87 -12.58 -28.65 34.24
C LEU A 87 -12.15 -29.19 35.62
N HIS A 88 -12.87 -28.85 36.70
CA HIS A 88 -12.53 -29.24 38.08
C HIS A 88 -12.58 -30.75 38.34
N THR A 89 -13.33 -31.52 37.55
CA THR A 89 -13.45 -32.98 37.66
C THR A 89 -12.31 -33.73 36.99
N GLN A 90 -11.46 -33.05 36.23
CA GLN A 90 -10.37 -33.65 35.47
C GLN A 90 -9.06 -33.71 36.26
N GLU A 91 -8.19 -34.66 35.90
CA GLU A 91 -6.83 -34.74 36.44
C GLU A 91 -6.06 -33.43 36.22
N ARG A 92 -5.28 -32.99 37.22
CA ARG A 92 -4.59 -31.69 37.21
C ARG A 92 -3.76 -31.46 35.94
N GLY A 93 -3.09 -32.49 35.43
CA GLY A 93 -2.27 -32.39 34.21
C GLY A 93 -3.11 -32.07 32.97
N LYS A 94 -4.22 -32.80 32.76
CA LYS A 94 -5.15 -32.55 31.65
C LYS A 94 -5.80 -31.18 31.75
N ARG A 95 -6.17 -30.77 32.97
CA ARG A 95 -6.73 -29.45 33.24
C ARG A 95 -5.78 -28.32 32.84
N ILE A 96 -4.51 -28.41 33.25
CA ILE A 96 -3.48 -27.42 32.89
C ILE A 96 -3.24 -27.41 31.37
N GLY A 97 -3.13 -28.58 30.74
CA GLY A 97 -2.90 -28.71 29.30
C GLY A 97 -4.01 -28.07 28.46
N ILE A 98 -5.28 -28.35 28.78
CA ILE A 98 -6.43 -27.78 28.06
C ILE A 98 -6.50 -26.26 28.27
N THR A 99 -6.27 -25.77 29.50
CA THR A 99 -6.27 -24.32 29.76
C THR A 99 -5.12 -23.61 29.03
N LEU A 100 -3.93 -24.21 28.96
CA LEU A 100 -2.80 -23.67 28.18
C LEU A 100 -3.11 -23.64 26.69
N LEU A 101 -3.69 -24.71 26.14
CA LEU A 101 -4.08 -24.76 24.74
C LEU A 101 -5.11 -23.66 24.42
N PHE A 102 -6.10 -23.47 25.29
CA PHE A 102 -7.12 -22.43 25.12
C PHE A 102 -6.54 -21.01 25.26
N PHE A 103 -5.57 -20.82 26.15
CA PHE A 103 -4.85 -19.57 26.32
C PHE A 103 -3.98 -19.25 25.09
N LEU A 104 -3.35 -20.26 24.49
CA LEU A 104 -2.53 -20.15 23.28
C LEU A 104 -3.36 -20.15 21.98
N LEU A 105 -4.68 -20.39 22.05
CA LEU A 105 -5.53 -20.45 20.87
C LEU A 105 -5.51 -19.13 20.06
N PRO A 106 -5.66 -17.93 20.65
CA PRO A 106 -5.59 -16.69 19.88
C PRO A 106 -4.26 -16.46 19.14
N PRO A 107 -3.07 -16.59 19.77
CA PRO A 107 -1.82 -16.43 19.03
C PRO A 107 -1.59 -17.53 17.99
N ILE A 108 -2.09 -18.75 18.21
CA ILE A 108 -2.05 -19.82 17.19
C ILE A 108 -2.94 -19.46 16.00
N LEU A 109 -4.16 -18.99 16.24
CA LEU A 109 -5.08 -18.56 15.17
C LEU A 109 -4.52 -17.35 14.41
N LEU A 110 -3.88 -16.40 15.12
CA LEU A 110 -3.25 -15.23 14.52
C LEU A 110 -2.01 -15.61 13.69
N ALA A 111 -1.13 -16.47 14.21
CA ALA A 111 0.01 -16.98 13.47
C ALA A 111 -0.45 -17.82 12.26
N GLY A 112 -1.53 -18.59 12.45
CA GLY A 112 -2.21 -19.33 11.40
C GLY A 112 -2.75 -18.42 10.31
N SER A 113 -3.43 -17.32 10.64
CA SER A 113 -3.95 -16.38 9.65
C SER A 113 -2.83 -15.66 8.91
N ILE A 114 -1.78 -15.21 9.59
CA ILE A 114 -0.62 -14.56 8.95
C ILE A 114 0.10 -15.55 8.02
N GLY A 115 0.33 -16.78 8.47
CA GLY A 115 0.94 -17.82 7.65
C GLY A 115 0.05 -18.21 6.47
N TRP A 116 -1.27 -18.22 6.66
CA TRP A 116 -2.26 -18.48 5.61
C TRP A 116 -2.25 -17.37 4.57
N ASP A 117 -2.15 -16.10 4.97
CA ASP A 117 -2.02 -14.97 4.05
C ASP A 117 -0.70 -15.03 3.28
N TRP A 118 0.39 -15.48 3.91
CA TRP A 118 1.68 -15.70 3.25
C TRP A 118 1.64 -16.80 2.21
N VAL A 119 0.90 -17.89 2.48
CA VAL A 119 0.70 -19.01 1.55
C VAL A 119 -0.26 -18.64 0.42
N LYS A 120 -1.30 -17.87 0.72
CA LYS A 120 -2.28 -17.39 -0.28
C LYS A 120 -1.72 -16.27 -1.15
N GLY A 121 -0.63 -15.64 -0.72
CA GLY A 121 -0.08 -14.45 -1.34
C GLY A 121 -0.98 -13.23 -1.11
N TYR A 122 -0.35 -12.07 -1.07
CA TYR A 122 -1.05 -10.81 -0.85
C TYR A 122 -1.62 -10.32 -2.20
N PRO A 123 -2.92 -9.97 -2.28
CA PRO A 123 -3.44 -9.28 -3.45
C PRO A 123 -2.64 -8.00 -3.69
N GLY A 124 -2.29 -7.72 -4.96
CA GLY A 124 -1.42 -6.59 -5.33
C GLY A 124 0.08 -6.90 -5.30
N ARG A 125 0.51 -8.11 -4.88
CA ARG A 125 1.93 -8.48 -4.97
C ARG A 125 2.30 -8.73 -6.44
N THR A 126 3.17 -7.89 -6.97
CA THR A 126 3.74 -8.10 -8.30
C THR A 126 4.94 -9.03 -8.23
N GLU A 127 4.85 -10.18 -8.90
CA GLU A 127 5.99 -11.06 -9.11
C GLU A 127 6.54 -10.81 -10.52
N THR A 128 7.69 -10.14 -10.61
CA THR A 128 8.47 -10.09 -11.85
C THR A 128 9.03 -11.49 -12.10
N LYS A 129 8.51 -12.21 -13.10
CA LYS A 129 9.08 -13.50 -13.50
C LYS A 129 10.15 -13.29 -14.56
N ALA A 130 11.26 -14.02 -14.36
CA ALA A 130 12.36 -14.10 -15.31
C ALA A 130 11.88 -14.61 -16.69
N ASP A 131 12.64 -14.24 -17.72
CA ASP A 131 12.48 -14.50 -19.16
C ASP A 131 11.37 -15.50 -19.56
N ALA A 132 10.40 -15.01 -20.34
CA ALA A 132 9.28 -15.78 -20.86
C ALA A 132 9.75 -16.98 -21.68
N PRO A 133 9.33 -18.21 -21.36
CA PRO A 133 9.71 -19.39 -22.14
C PRO A 133 9.03 -19.44 -23.52
N THR A 134 7.89 -18.75 -23.68
CA THR A 134 7.10 -18.69 -24.92
C THR A 134 6.58 -17.28 -25.15
N SER A 135 6.05 -17.00 -26.35
CA SER A 135 5.45 -15.70 -26.65
C SER A 135 4.19 -15.46 -25.80
N ALA A 136 4.04 -14.25 -25.29
CA ALA A 136 2.86 -13.82 -24.53
C ALA A 136 2.21 -12.61 -25.21
N THR A 137 0.90 -12.44 -25.06
CA THR A 137 0.18 -11.29 -25.62
C THR A 137 -0.36 -10.43 -24.47
N LEU A 138 -0.14 -9.12 -24.54
CA LEU A 138 -0.65 -8.13 -23.58
C LEU A 138 -1.16 -6.90 -24.34
N ALA A 139 -2.40 -6.46 -24.07
CA ALA A 139 -3.03 -5.33 -24.75
C ALA A 139 -2.95 -5.39 -26.30
N GLY A 140 -3.06 -6.61 -26.86
CA GLY A 140 -2.96 -6.86 -28.30
C GLY A 140 -1.54 -6.91 -28.89
N VAL A 141 -0.49 -6.68 -28.08
CA VAL A 141 0.91 -6.78 -28.51
C VAL A 141 1.49 -8.13 -28.17
N VAL A 142 2.14 -8.76 -29.15
CA VAL A 142 2.81 -10.06 -28.98
C VAL A 142 4.26 -9.85 -28.56
N PHE A 143 4.58 -10.23 -27.33
CA PHE A 143 5.93 -10.26 -26.78
C PHE A 143 6.59 -11.60 -27.11
N PRO A 144 7.77 -11.61 -27.77
CA PRO A 144 8.47 -12.84 -28.12
C PRO A 144 9.05 -13.55 -26.88
N ALA A 145 9.40 -14.83 -27.03
CA ALA A 145 10.12 -15.57 -26.01
C ALA A 145 11.43 -14.84 -25.59
N GLY A 146 11.78 -14.90 -24.31
CA GLY A 146 12.90 -14.17 -23.71
C GLY A 146 12.57 -12.73 -23.28
N SER A 147 11.31 -12.31 -23.38
CA SER A 147 10.81 -11.05 -22.80
C SER A 147 10.56 -11.22 -21.29
N LYS A 148 10.69 -10.17 -20.50
CA LYS A 148 10.35 -10.20 -19.06
C LYS A 148 8.85 -10.02 -18.89
N LEU A 149 8.22 -10.87 -18.08
CA LEU A 149 6.77 -10.81 -17.82
C LEU A 149 6.53 -10.52 -16.34
N GLU A 150 5.60 -9.62 -16.09
CA GLU A 150 5.17 -9.20 -14.76
C GLU A 150 3.75 -9.66 -14.53
N TYR A 151 3.57 -10.45 -13.47
CA TYR A 151 2.26 -10.95 -13.06
C TYR A 151 1.86 -10.32 -11.74
N GLU A 152 0.61 -9.92 -11.65
CA GLU A 152 -0.01 -9.54 -10.39
C GLU A 152 -0.87 -10.68 -9.90
N GLN A 153 -0.85 -10.88 -8.58
CA GLN A 153 -1.61 -11.93 -7.95
C GLN A 153 -3.07 -11.50 -7.74
N ASP A 154 -3.97 -12.09 -8.55
CA ASP A 154 -5.42 -11.89 -8.46
C ASP A 154 -6.02 -12.97 -7.54
N GLY A 155 -5.83 -12.76 -6.24
CA GLY A 155 -6.36 -13.62 -5.18
C GLY A 155 -5.60 -14.94 -4.97
N GLN A 156 -6.33 -15.98 -4.55
CA GLN A 156 -5.75 -17.14 -3.86
C GLN A 156 -4.85 -18.01 -4.75
N PHE A 157 -5.10 -18.04 -6.06
CA PHE A 157 -4.31 -18.82 -7.04
C PHE A 157 -4.26 -18.16 -8.43
N GLY A 158 -4.93 -17.02 -8.61
CA GLY A 158 -4.97 -16.29 -9.87
C GLY A 158 -3.70 -15.47 -10.06
N ARG A 159 -3.18 -15.48 -11.29
CA ARG A 159 -2.14 -14.55 -11.72
C ARG A 159 -2.62 -13.92 -13.01
N VAL A 160 -2.62 -12.60 -13.06
CA VAL A 160 -2.94 -11.83 -14.25
C VAL A 160 -1.65 -11.24 -14.79
N LEU A 161 -1.44 -11.32 -16.11
CA LEU A 161 -0.32 -10.67 -16.75
C LEU A 161 -0.60 -9.17 -16.75
N VAL A 162 0.18 -8.42 -15.97
CA VAL A 162 0.01 -6.96 -15.84
C VAL A 162 1.11 -6.19 -16.53
N GLY A 163 2.23 -6.82 -16.88
CA GLY A 163 3.30 -6.14 -17.58
C GLY A 163 4.16 -7.08 -18.41
N ALA A 164 4.76 -6.53 -19.46
CA ALA A 164 5.68 -7.24 -20.32
C ALA A 164 6.74 -6.28 -20.89
N THR A 165 8.00 -6.71 -20.91
CA THR A 165 9.13 -5.92 -21.42
C THR A 165 9.98 -6.77 -22.36
N ALA A 166 10.06 -6.37 -23.62
CA ALA A 166 10.87 -6.97 -24.66
C ALA A 166 12.27 -6.34 -24.73
N ARG A 167 13.24 -7.12 -25.24
CA ARG A 167 14.62 -6.64 -25.48
C ARG A 167 14.76 -5.78 -26.74
N LYS A 168 13.82 -5.91 -27.67
CA LYS A 168 13.79 -5.17 -28.93
C LYS A 168 12.49 -4.36 -29.01
N PRO A 169 12.51 -3.20 -29.68
CA PRO A 169 11.30 -2.43 -29.95
C PRO A 169 10.24 -3.28 -30.64
N LEU A 170 9.01 -3.22 -30.15
CA LEU A 170 7.81 -3.84 -30.71
C LEU A 170 6.87 -2.74 -31.20
N ALA A 171 6.07 -3.06 -32.22
CA ALA A 171 5.05 -2.15 -32.71
C ALA A 171 3.80 -2.22 -31.84
N PHE A 172 3.30 -1.07 -31.43
CA PHE A 172 2.01 -0.88 -30.77
C PHE A 172 1.24 0.21 -31.50
N GLY A 173 0.38 -0.19 -32.44
CA GLY A 173 -0.25 0.75 -33.37
C GLY A 173 0.81 1.48 -34.20
N THR A 174 0.85 2.81 -34.09
CA THR A 174 1.86 3.67 -34.73
C THR A 174 3.10 3.90 -33.89
N LEU A 175 3.11 3.44 -32.63
CA LEU A 175 4.19 3.65 -31.68
C LEU A 175 5.13 2.46 -31.62
N GLN A 176 6.39 2.70 -31.26
CA GLN A 176 7.34 1.67 -30.87
C GLN A 176 7.45 1.62 -29.35
N VAL A 177 7.36 0.43 -28.77
CA VAL A 177 7.43 0.22 -27.32
C VAL A 177 8.42 -0.90 -26.99
N THR A 178 9.11 -0.77 -25.88
CA THR A 178 9.93 -1.84 -25.30
C THR A 178 9.19 -2.56 -24.18
N GLY A 179 8.21 -1.90 -23.55
CA GLY A 179 7.39 -2.53 -22.53
C GLY A 179 6.00 -1.91 -22.42
N ILE A 180 5.07 -2.70 -21.93
CA ILE A 180 3.68 -2.32 -21.64
C ILE A 180 3.35 -2.84 -20.25
N ARG A 181 2.71 -2.02 -19.45
CA ARG A 181 2.16 -2.39 -18.14
C ARG A 181 0.76 -1.82 -17.98
N LEU A 182 -0.16 -2.58 -17.41
CA LEU A 182 -1.50 -2.10 -17.05
C LEU A 182 -1.38 -1.15 -15.85
N THR A 183 -2.14 -0.05 -15.83
CA THR A 183 -2.21 0.83 -14.65
C THR A 183 -2.91 0.13 -13.48
N ASP A 184 -2.88 0.71 -12.28
CA ASP A 184 -3.62 0.20 -11.12
C ASP A 184 -4.92 1.02 -10.95
N PRO A 185 -6.12 0.41 -11.01
CA PRO A 185 -6.39 -1.03 -11.19
C PRO A 185 -6.11 -1.52 -12.62
N PRO A 186 -5.74 -2.81 -12.80
CA PRO A 186 -5.36 -3.37 -14.10
C PRO A 186 -6.51 -3.28 -15.11
N ASP A 187 -6.34 -2.39 -16.09
CA ASP A 187 -7.27 -2.14 -17.19
C ASP A 187 -6.51 -2.09 -18.52
N GLU A 188 -6.97 -2.82 -19.53
CA GLU A 188 -6.39 -2.77 -20.88
C GLU A 188 -6.61 -1.43 -21.59
N ARG A 189 -7.51 -0.59 -21.06
CA ARG A 189 -7.74 0.77 -21.55
C ARG A 189 -6.73 1.78 -21.05
N HIS A 190 -6.03 1.53 -19.96
CA HIS A 190 -5.05 2.47 -19.41
C HIS A 190 -3.71 1.76 -19.25
N LEU A 191 -2.76 2.17 -20.10
CA LEU A 191 -1.52 1.48 -20.32
C LEU A 191 -0.35 2.40 -20.00
N ARG A 192 0.57 1.90 -19.19
CA ARG A 192 1.88 2.47 -18.95
C ARG A 192 2.89 1.88 -19.94
N LEU A 193 3.37 2.71 -20.85
CA LEU A 193 4.31 2.34 -21.91
C LEU A 193 5.74 2.71 -21.53
N SER A 194 6.68 1.86 -21.96
CA SER A 194 8.11 2.17 -21.97
C SER A 194 8.54 2.36 -23.42
N LEU A 195 9.06 3.54 -23.75
CA LEU A 195 9.48 3.89 -25.10
C LEU A 195 10.96 3.54 -25.32
N PRO A 196 11.36 3.07 -26.52
CA PRO A 196 12.78 2.87 -26.87
C PRO A 196 13.53 4.17 -27.16
N ALA A 197 12.81 5.21 -27.58
CA ALA A 197 13.32 6.50 -28.04
C ALA A 197 12.20 7.55 -27.95
N PRO A 198 12.53 8.86 -28.00
CA PRO A 198 11.53 9.93 -28.01
C PRO A 198 10.54 9.74 -29.16
N GLN A 199 9.25 9.87 -28.86
CA GLN A 199 8.19 9.72 -29.85
C GLN A 199 7.09 10.75 -29.63
N THR A 200 6.49 11.19 -30.74
CA THR A 200 5.39 12.14 -30.71
C THR A 200 4.05 11.42 -30.56
N ILE A 201 3.31 11.74 -29.51
CA ILE A 201 1.97 11.17 -29.20
C ILE A 201 1.02 12.34 -28.99
N ASP A 202 -0.09 12.40 -29.72
CA ASP A 202 -1.02 13.54 -29.73
C ASP A 202 -0.34 14.91 -29.94
N GLY A 203 0.79 14.91 -30.66
CA GLY A 203 1.58 16.11 -30.92
C GLY A 203 2.50 16.54 -29.77
N TRP A 204 2.63 15.75 -28.71
CA TRP A 204 3.59 15.94 -27.62
C TRP A 204 4.79 15.04 -27.80
N ASN A 205 6.00 15.60 -27.71
CA ASN A 205 7.25 14.86 -27.87
C ASN A 205 7.68 14.22 -26.55
N CYS A 206 7.22 13.00 -26.30
CA CYS A 206 7.43 12.29 -25.04
C CYS A 206 8.81 11.63 -25.00
N SER A 207 9.44 11.68 -23.82
CA SER A 207 10.77 11.14 -23.52
C SER A 207 10.75 9.64 -23.26
N GLU A 208 11.86 8.97 -23.55
CA GLU A 208 12.14 7.57 -23.25
C GLU A 208 12.59 7.34 -21.80
N GLN A 209 12.96 8.39 -21.07
CA GLN A 209 13.54 8.28 -19.73
C GLN A 209 12.50 7.94 -18.65
N GLN A 210 11.24 8.26 -18.90
CA GLN A 210 10.13 8.00 -17.99
C GLN A 210 9.03 7.21 -18.71
N HIS A 211 8.18 6.56 -17.92
CA HIS A 211 7.02 5.88 -18.46
C HIS A 211 6.00 6.89 -19.00
N VAL A 212 5.27 6.46 -20.03
CA VAL A 212 4.22 7.23 -20.69
C VAL A 212 2.89 6.52 -20.46
N ASP A 213 1.94 7.20 -19.82
CA ASP A 213 0.62 6.64 -19.59
C ASP A 213 -0.30 7.07 -20.75
N VAL A 214 -1.00 6.10 -21.34
CA VAL A 214 -1.90 6.28 -22.48
C VAL A 214 -3.22 5.59 -22.24
N SER A 215 -4.28 6.13 -22.82
CA SER A 215 -5.55 5.45 -22.94
C SER A 215 -5.68 4.78 -24.32
N ASN A 216 -6.11 3.53 -24.34
CA ASN A 216 -6.38 2.76 -25.55
C ASN A 216 -7.90 2.56 -25.71
N ASN A 217 -8.49 3.33 -26.63
CA ASN A 217 -9.90 3.25 -26.98
C ASN A 217 -10.07 2.53 -28.31
N ASN A 218 -10.18 1.20 -28.27
CA ASN A 218 -10.35 0.34 -29.46
C ASN A 218 -9.25 0.51 -30.52
N GLY A 219 -7.99 0.62 -30.09
CA GLY A 219 -6.82 0.79 -30.96
C GLY A 219 -6.48 2.25 -31.28
N VAL A 220 -7.30 3.20 -30.85
CA VAL A 220 -6.94 4.62 -30.84
C VAL A 220 -6.20 4.91 -29.54
N ILE A 221 -4.91 5.24 -29.66
CA ILE A 221 -4.05 5.58 -28.53
C ILE A 221 -4.14 7.08 -28.30
N THR A 222 -4.56 7.49 -27.11
CA THR A 222 -4.56 8.88 -26.65
C THR A 222 -3.61 9.03 -25.46
N LEU A 223 -2.86 10.11 -25.42
CA LEU A 223 -1.93 10.39 -24.33
C LEU A 223 -2.70 10.79 -23.06
N ASP A 224 -2.40 10.13 -21.93
CA ASP A 224 -2.90 10.53 -20.62
C ASP A 224 -1.84 11.32 -19.87
N TYR A 225 -0.59 10.86 -19.88
CA TYR A 225 0.53 11.52 -19.19
C TYR A 225 1.89 11.17 -19.83
N CYS A 226 2.77 12.17 -20.01
CA CYS A 226 4.19 11.91 -20.29
C CYS A 226 5.12 13.01 -19.79
N SER A 227 6.39 12.66 -19.65
CA SER A 227 7.47 13.65 -19.55
C SER A 227 8.01 13.96 -20.96
N LEU A 228 8.24 15.23 -21.27
CA LEU A 228 8.72 15.67 -22.57
C LEU A 228 10.24 15.45 -22.73
N SER A 229 10.68 15.16 -23.95
CA SER A 229 12.10 15.22 -24.32
C SER A 229 12.54 16.65 -24.72
N GLY A 230 11.67 17.64 -24.51
CA GLY A 230 11.80 19.02 -24.96
C GLY A 230 10.89 19.34 -26.14
N GLN A 231 10.23 20.51 -26.09
CA GLN A 231 9.29 20.94 -27.12
C GLN A 231 9.12 22.46 -27.16
N THR A 232 8.94 23.02 -28.35
CA THR A 232 8.57 24.43 -28.54
C THR A 232 7.12 24.52 -29.03
N ILE A 233 6.31 25.37 -28.38
CA ILE A 233 4.93 25.64 -28.75
C ILE A 233 4.75 27.16 -28.81
N ALA A 234 4.54 27.68 -30.01
CA ALA A 234 4.44 29.12 -30.27
C ALA A 234 5.61 29.92 -29.65
N ASP A 235 5.34 30.72 -28.63
CA ASP A 235 6.30 31.58 -27.91
C ASP A 235 6.89 30.94 -26.65
N SER A 236 6.58 29.66 -26.40
CA SER A 236 7.01 28.91 -25.21
C SER A 236 7.96 27.77 -25.57
N ILE A 237 9.08 27.66 -24.86
CA ILE A 237 10.04 26.55 -24.93
C ILE A 237 9.97 25.77 -23.63
N TRP A 238 9.62 24.50 -23.76
CA TRP A 238 9.50 23.54 -22.66
C TRP A 238 10.73 22.62 -22.66
N PRO A 239 11.53 22.62 -21.57
CA PRO A 239 12.72 21.80 -21.48
C PRO A 239 12.38 20.30 -21.32
N PRO A 240 13.35 19.40 -21.55
CA PRO A 240 13.21 17.99 -21.19
C PRO A 240 12.85 17.82 -19.71
N GLY A 241 12.02 16.83 -19.38
CA GLY A 241 11.54 16.61 -18.02
C GLY A 241 10.21 17.30 -17.71
N THR A 242 9.77 18.26 -18.53
CA THR A 242 8.45 18.90 -18.40
C THR A 242 7.34 17.86 -18.45
N LEU A 243 6.39 17.92 -17.52
CA LEU A 243 5.27 16.98 -17.44
C LEU A 243 4.09 17.49 -18.25
N VAL A 244 3.44 16.59 -18.98
CA VAL A 244 2.20 16.84 -19.71
C VAL A 244 1.18 15.82 -19.23
N GLU A 245 0.00 16.31 -18.86
CA GLU A 245 -1.11 15.50 -18.39
C GLU A 245 -2.40 15.92 -19.12
N SER A 246 -3.18 14.94 -19.55
CA SER A 246 -4.49 15.16 -20.14
C SER A 246 -5.50 15.59 -19.07
N SER A 247 -6.37 16.51 -19.43
CA SER A 247 -7.48 16.99 -18.59
C SER A 247 -8.76 17.04 -19.42
N ALA A 248 -9.91 17.13 -18.76
CA ALA A 248 -11.21 17.19 -19.42
C ALA A 248 -11.28 18.29 -20.51
N ASP A 249 -10.66 19.44 -20.21
CA ASP A 249 -10.68 20.64 -21.05
C ASP A 249 -9.47 20.78 -22.00
N GLY A 250 -8.48 19.89 -21.91
CA GLY A 250 -7.28 19.93 -22.74
C GLY A 250 -6.05 19.31 -22.09
N TRP A 251 -4.95 20.05 -22.03
CA TRP A 251 -3.65 19.59 -21.55
C TRP A 251 -3.11 20.50 -20.46
N SER A 252 -2.69 19.92 -19.34
CA SER A 252 -1.91 20.60 -18.31
C SER A 252 -0.43 20.32 -18.56
N VAL A 253 0.36 21.38 -18.69
CA VAL A 253 1.81 21.30 -18.87
C VAL A 253 2.47 21.95 -17.67
N TYR A 254 3.31 21.18 -16.98
CA TYR A 254 3.95 21.60 -15.75
C TYR A 254 5.45 21.36 -15.83
N ALA A 255 6.22 22.44 -15.73
CA ALA A 255 7.66 22.39 -15.55
C ALA A 255 7.99 22.86 -14.15
N SER A 256 8.74 22.06 -13.41
CA SER A 256 9.27 22.46 -12.10
C SER A 256 10.58 21.75 -11.82
N THR A 257 11.55 22.53 -11.37
CA THR A 257 12.78 22.02 -10.80
C THR A 257 12.64 22.01 -9.27
N LEU A 258 12.81 20.85 -8.63
CA LEU A 258 12.73 20.69 -7.16
C LEU A 258 13.92 21.32 -6.40
N ILE A 259 14.81 22.01 -7.10
CA ILE A 259 16.08 22.53 -6.58
C ILE A 259 15.93 24.03 -6.30
N ASP A 260 16.67 24.55 -5.32
CA ASP A 260 16.71 25.96 -4.93
C ASP A 260 16.69 26.89 -6.17
N PRO A 261 15.69 27.78 -6.30
CA PRO A 261 15.53 28.65 -7.48
C PRO A 261 16.71 29.62 -7.70
N SER A 262 17.57 29.79 -6.70
CA SER A 262 18.78 30.62 -6.78
C SER A 262 20.01 29.88 -7.28
N SER A 263 19.96 28.55 -7.40
CA SER A 263 21.11 27.75 -7.83
C SER A 263 21.34 27.86 -9.35
N ALA A 264 22.61 27.92 -9.75
CA ALA A 264 23.01 27.97 -11.16
C ALA A 264 22.60 26.70 -11.94
N GLU A 265 22.53 25.55 -11.26
CA GLU A 265 22.05 24.28 -11.82
C GLU A 265 20.55 24.33 -12.13
N THR A 266 19.76 24.99 -11.28
CA THR A 266 18.30 25.15 -11.47
C THR A 266 17.98 25.99 -12.71
N CYS A 267 18.84 26.95 -13.04
CA CYS A 267 18.69 27.80 -14.22
C CYS A 267 19.35 27.25 -15.49
N ALA A 268 19.91 26.03 -15.47
CA ALA A 268 20.58 25.44 -16.63
C ALA A 268 19.60 25.07 -17.75
N HIS A 269 18.36 24.69 -17.40
CA HIS A 269 17.32 24.27 -18.36
C HIS A 269 15.97 24.93 -18.03
N PRO A 270 15.86 26.26 -18.16
CA PRO A 270 14.65 26.97 -17.80
C PRO A 270 13.54 26.76 -18.84
N SER A 271 12.30 26.87 -18.40
CA SER A 271 11.18 27.06 -19.32
C SER A 271 11.16 28.51 -19.79
N ILE A 272 11.11 28.74 -21.10
CA ILE A 272 11.11 30.10 -21.65
C ILE A 272 9.70 30.40 -22.12
N VAL A 273 9.09 31.46 -21.62
CA VAL A 273 7.74 31.86 -22.01
C VAL A 273 7.76 33.33 -22.37
N ALA A 274 7.35 33.66 -23.60
CA ALA A 274 7.42 35.02 -24.15
C ALA A 274 8.82 35.65 -23.97
N GLY A 275 9.87 34.84 -24.08
CA GLY A 275 11.27 35.26 -23.93
C GLY A 275 11.79 35.36 -22.50
N VAL A 276 10.97 35.08 -21.47
CA VAL A 276 11.38 35.15 -20.06
C VAL A 276 11.60 33.74 -19.50
N PRO A 277 12.73 33.45 -18.84
CA PRO A 277 13.03 32.14 -18.26
C PRO A 277 12.40 31.95 -16.86
N TYR A 278 11.79 30.79 -16.64
CA TYR A 278 11.15 30.36 -15.40
C TYR A 278 11.65 28.97 -14.97
N VAL A 279 11.84 28.79 -13.66
CA VAL A 279 12.16 27.47 -13.05
C VAL A 279 10.89 26.68 -12.73
N GLN A 280 9.78 27.39 -12.55
CA GLN A 280 8.46 26.80 -12.34
C GLN A 280 7.44 27.55 -13.17
N VAL A 281 6.72 26.82 -14.02
CA VAL A 281 5.64 27.37 -14.81
C VAL A 281 4.63 26.28 -15.11
N GLN A 282 3.36 26.64 -15.04
CA GLN A 282 2.26 25.76 -15.42
C GLN A 282 1.47 26.43 -16.55
N ALA A 283 1.11 25.69 -17.58
CA ALA A 283 0.27 26.18 -18.66
C ALA A 283 -0.84 25.18 -18.95
N THR A 284 -2.01 25.71 -19.29
CA THR A 284 -3.13 24.92 -19.77
C THR A 284 -3.32 25.21 -21.25
N TYR A 285 -3.42 24.16 -22.05
CA TYR A 285 -3.71 24.24 -23.47
C TYR A 285 -5.03 23.54 -23.77
N ASP A 286 -5.74 23.97 -24.80
CA ASP A 286 -6.91 23.24 -25.29
C ASP A 286 -6.50 21.96 -26.05
N LYS A 287 -7.48 21.18 -26.52
CA LYS A 287 -7.24 19.96 -27.31
C LYS A 287 -6.52 20.21 -28.65
N THR A 288 -6.55 21.45 -29.15
CA THR A 288 -5.83 21.87 -30.36
C THR A 288 -4.44 22.44 -30.07
N ARG A 289 -4.02 22.42 -28.79
CA ARG A 289 -2.77 22.99 -28.27
C ARG A 289 -2.69 24.52 -28.38
N GLN A 290 -3.84 25.21 -28.36
CA GLN A 290 -3.89 26.66 -28.14
C GLN A 290 -3.80 26.95 -26.64
N LYS A 291 -2.92 27.89 -26.26
CA LYS A 291 -2.68 28.30 -24.87
C LYS A 291 -3.95 28.96 -24.31
N LEU A 292 -4.55 28.34 -23.28
CA LEU A 292 -5.73 28.85 -22.59
C LEU A 292 -5.34 29.73 -21.40
N SER A 293 -4.41 29.26 -20.58
CA SER A 293 -3.91 29.98 -19.41
C SER A 293 -2.47 29.62 -19.12
N ILE A 294 -1.79 30.50 -18.41
CA ILE A 294 -0.43 30.27 -17.93
C ILE A 294 -0.28 30.88 -16.54
N ASP A 295 0.22 30.07 -15.62
CA ASP A 295 0.58 30.46 -14.28
C ASP A 295 2.10 30.59 -14.21
N TYR A 296 2.55 31.83 -14.11
CA TYR A 296 3.96 32.17 -14.02
C TYR A 296 4.39 31.97 -12.57
N GLY A 297 5.08 30.86 -12.32
CA GLY A 297 5.71 30.60 -11.02
C GLY A 297 6.98 31.42 -10.84
N THR A 298 8.02 30.79 -10.31
CA THR A 298 9.26 31.48 -9.98
C THR A 298 10.12 31.75 -11.23
N PRO A 299 10.51 33.01 -11.50
CA PRO A 299 11.45 33.33 -12.59
C PRO A 299 12.87 32.87 -12.25
N CYS A 300 13.65 32.57 -13.28
CA CYS A 300 15.08 32.30 -13.12
C CYS A 300 15.80 33.61 -12.79
N THR A 301 16.33 33.73 -11.58
CA THR A 301 17.15 34.89 -11.17
C THR A 301 18.65 34.59 -11.19
N GLY A 302 19.04 33.31 -11.29
CA GLY A 302 20.41 32.89 -11.48
C GLY A 302 20.92 33.28 -12.87
N LYS A 303 22.13 33.84 -12.96
CA LYS A 303 22.81 34.01 -14.25
C LYS A 303 23.01 32.62 -14.86
N PRO A 304 22.69 32.40 -16.15
CA PRO A 304 22.99 31.14 -16.80
C PRO A 304 24.50 30.87 -16.70
N ALA A 305 24.87 29.64 -16.37
CA ALA A 305 26.27 29.22 -16.46
C ALA A 305 26.74 29.44 -17.90
N GLN A 306 27.77 30.27 -18.07
CA GLN A 306 28.43 30.51 -19.36
C GLN A 306 29.27 29.31 -19.77
#